data_AF-A0A849D598-F1
#
_entry.id   AF-A0A849D598-F1
#
_cell.length_a   1.000
_cell.length_b   1.000
_cell.length_c   1.000
_cell.angle_alpha   90.00
_cell.angle_beta   90.00
_cell.angle_gamma   90.00
#
_symmetry.space_group_name_H-M   'P 1'
#
loop_
_entity.id
_entity.type
_entity.pdbx_description
1 polymer ?
#
loop_
_entity_poly.entity_id
_entity_poly.type
_entity_poly.pdbx_seq_one_letter_code
_entity_poly.pdbx_strand_id
1 'polypeptide(L)'
;MFFKRKKSPNTHTLVFYNLENIFDTQDDPRTLDDDFTPEGVKKWTPKRYRRKLRKLANTLNKVGKLTSGKMPAFIGVAEVENRKVLSDLINTKPLNRYSMGIVHHDSPDERGIDTALLYDPECFQVIRSEAIPLMVFNEEGVRDYTRDILHVEGKLNGEQLHVFVNHWPSRRRGEEVTEQRRLTASETLSQYMQQIAENHPDPNFIVMGDFNDGPEAKSLQFLKNSLNLYNPMEKLASPERGSANYRRSWSLFDQILISPNFFNYEKGSHSFAHANIFDAHFLTEWKGRYRGNPFRTYVGKKYLGGFSDHFPVYVQFKLNK
;
A
#
# COMPACT_ATOMS: atom_id res chain seq x y z
N MET A 1 7.72 -31.44 -9.78
CA MET A 1 6.94 -31.92 -8.62
C MET A 1 6.53 -30.70 -7.80
N PHE A 2 5.31 -30.18 -7.98
CA PHE A 2 4.85 -29.00 -7.23
C PHE A 2 4.46 -29.45 -5.82
N PHE A 3 5.33 -29.22 -4.84
CA PHE A 3 4.97 -29.37 -3.44
C PHE A 3 3.78 -28.43 -3.15
N LYS A 4 2.58 -28.98 -2.97
CA LYS A 4 1.43 -28.24 -2.44
C LYS A 4 1.81 -27.78 -1.04
N ARG A 5 2.25 -26.53 -0.89
CA ARG A 5 2.56 -25.91 0.39
C ARG A 5 1.31 -26.05 1.28
N LYS A 6 1.45 -26.78 2.40
CA LYS A 6 0.33 -27.08 3.30
C LYS A 6 -0.22 -25.76 3.85
N LYS A 7 -1.51 -25.49 3.64
CA LYS A 7 -2.16 -24.28 4.15
C LYS A 7 -2.04 -24.26 5.67
N SER A 8 -1.68 -23.11 6.23
CA SER A 8 -1.58 -22.91 7.68
C SER A 8 -2.69 -21.96 8.13
N PRO A 9 -3.74 -22.44 8.83
CA PRO A 9 -4.87 -21.61 9.24
C PRO A 9 -4.45 -20.48 10.22
N ASN A 10 -3.31 -20.65 10.89
CA ASN A 10 -2.73 -19.65 11.78
C ASN A 10 -1.97 -18.54 11.04
N THR A 11 -1.89 -18.60 9.70
CA THR A 11 -1.13 -17.62 8.92
C THR A 11 -2.00 -16.44 8.50
N HIS A 12 -1.58 -15.24 8.90
CA HIS A 12 -2.23 -13.98 8.55
C HIS A 12 -1.39 -13.25 7.51
N THR A 13 -2.04 -12.73 6.47
CA THR A 13 -1.35 -11.96 5.41
C THR A 13 -1.70 -10.50 5.57
N LEU A 14 -0.70 -9.63 5.53
CA LEU A 14 -0.87 -8.19 5.42
C LEU A 14 -0.36 -7.73 4.06
N VAL A 15 -1.11 -6.86 3.40
CA VAL A 15 -0.84 -6.48 2.02
C VAL A 15 -0.72 -4.96 1.91
N PHE A 16 0.16 -4.49 1.05
CA PHE A 16 0.09 -3.13 0.52
C PHE A 16 -0.09 -3.15 -1.00
N TYR A 17 -0.91 -2.24 -1.53
CA TYR A 17 -1.11 -2.11 -2.98
C TYR A 17 -1.46 -0.68 -3.41
N ASN A 18 -0.59 -0.05 -4.22
CA ASN A 18 -0.95 1.15 -4.98
C ASN A 18 -1.96 0.78 -6.09
N LEU A 19 -3.15 1.40 -6.06
CA LEU A 19 -4.26 1.05 -6.94
C LEU A 19 -4.22 1.76 -8.30
N GLU A 20 -3.20 2.57 -8.59
CA GLU A 20 -3.05 3.39 -9.80
C GLU A 20 -4.32 4.23 -10.05
N ASN A 21 -4.45 5.31 -9.27
CA ASN A 21 -5.45 6.36 -9.37
C ASN A 21 -6.87 5.84 -9.59
N ILE A 22 -7.50 5.35 -8.51
CA ILE A 22 -8.90 4.94 -8.56
C ILE A 22 -9.82 6.08 -8.12
N PHE A 23 -10.29 6.81 -9.12
CA PHE A 23 -11.34 7.83 -9.03
C PHE A 23 -12.71 7.21 -9.34
N ASP A 24 -13.77 7.80 -8.80
CA ASP A 24 -15.11 7.58 -9.30
C ASP A 24 -15.29 8.27 -10.68
N THR A 25 -16.51 8.50 -11.14
CA THR A 25 -16.75 9.05 -12.50
C THR A 25 -17.45 10.39 -12.47
N GLN A 26 -17.58 10.98 -11.29
CA GLN A 26 -18.16 12.29 -11.06
C GLN A 26 -17.02 13.25 -10.80
N ASP A 27 -17.16 14.46 -11.33
CA ASP A 27 -16.21 15.54 -11.14
C ASP A 27 -16.36 16.15 -9.73
N ASP A 28 -15.26 16.29 -8.99
CA ASP A 28 -15.21 17.12 -7.77
C ASP A 28 -14.48 18.44 -8.07
N PRO A 29 -15.18 19.58 -8.10
CA PRO A 29 -14.59 20.88 -8.46
C PRO A 29 -13.52 21.38 -7.48
N ARG A 30 -13.25 20.66 -6.38
CA ARG A 30 -12.24 20.98 -5.38
C ARG A 30 -10.92 20.24 -5.61
N THR A 31 -10.89 19.26 -6.51
CA THR A 31 -9.72 18.41 -6.78
C THR A 31 -9.36 18.41 -8.26
N LEU A 32 -8.16 17.92 -8.58
CA LEU A 32 -7.66 17.80 -9.95
C LEU A 32 -8.01 16.43 -10.57
N ASP A 33 -9.29 16.02 -10.48
CA ASP A 33 -9.82 14.74 -10.95
C ASP A 33 -10.54 14.83 -12.31
N ASP A 34 -10.69 16.02 -12.91
CA ASP A 34 -11.27 16.29 -14.24
C ASP A 34 -10.87 15.27 -15.31
N ASP A 35 -9.59 14.88 -15.31
CA ASP A 35 -8.98 13.92 -16.23
C ASP A 35 -9.69 12.56 -16.19
N PHE A 36 -10.22 12.18 -15.03
CA PHE A 36 -10.89 10.93 -14.69
C PHE A 36 -12.42 11.05 -14.69
N THR A 37 -12.97 11.86 -15.58
CA THR A 37 -14.41 11.88 -15.88
C THR A 37 -14.70 11.24 -17.25
N PRO A 38 -15.97 10.96 -17.60
CA PRO A 38 -16.34 10.48 -18.93
C PRO A 38 -15.90 11.43 -20.06
N GLU A 39 -15.95 12.74 -19.81
CA GLU A 39 -15.56 13.79 -20.77
C GLU A 39 -14.11 14.23 -20.63
N GLY A 40 -13.47 13.88 -19.52
CA GLY A 40 -12.06 14.11 -19.25
C GLY A 40 -11.11 13.46 -20.25
N VAL A 41 -9.85 13.86 -20.21
CA VAL A 41 -8.82 13.41 -21.16
C VAL A 41 -8.61 11.90 -21.13
N LYS A 42 -8.81 11.26 -19.97
CA LYS A 42 -8.72 9.79 -19.85
C LYS A 42 -9.98 9.09 -20.35
N LYS A 43 -11.12 9.77 -20.54
CA LYS A 43 -12.43 9.18 -20.88
C LYS A 43 -12.82 8.07 -19.89
N TRP A 44 -12.75 8.38 -18.60
CA TRP A 44 -13.01 7.44 -17.52
C TRP A 44 -14.52 7.24 -17.35
N THR A 45 -15.05 6.30 -18.14
CA THR A 45 -16.48 5.99 -18.12
C THR A 45 -16.83 5.04 -16.97
N PRO A 46 -18.12 4.97 -16.55
CA PRO A 46 -18.60 3.99 -15.57
C PRO A 46 -18.26 2.54 -15.91
N LYS A 47 -18.15 2.23 -17.22
CA LYS A 47 -17.72 0.90 -17.70
C LYS A 47 -16.26 0.62 -17.36
N ARG A 48 -15.36 1.61 -17.50
CA ARG A 48 -13.94 1.47 -17.18
C ARG A 48 -13.72 1.38 -15.68
N TYR A 49 -14.41 2.22 -14.92
CA TYR A 49 -14.42 2.20 -13.45
C TYR A 49 -14.84 0.83 -12.91
N ARG A 50 -16.02 0.31 -13.29
CA ARG A 50 -16.48 -1.04 -12.89
C ARG A 50 -15.51 -2.15 -13.31
N ARG A 51 -14.81 -1.99 -14.44
CA ARG A 51 -13.82 -2.97 -14.89
C ARG A 51 -12.56 -2.94 -14.01
N LYS A 52 -12.09 -1.75 -13.62
CA LYS A 52 -10.98 -1.56 -12.69
C LYS A 52 -11.32 -2.17 -11.33
N LEU A 53 -12.50 -1.87 -10.77
CA LEU A 53 -12.96 -2.46 -9.50
C LEU A 53 -12.92 -3.99 -9.52
N ARG A 54 -13.47 -4.64 -10.54
CA ARG A 54 -13.46 -6.13 -10.64
C ARG A 54 -12.05 -6.70 -10.71
N LYS A 55 -11.14 -6.00 -11.39
CA LYS A 55 -9.75 -6.41 -11.53
C LYS A 55 -9.03 -6.34 -10.19
N LEU A 56 -9.13 -5.20 -9.50
CA LEU A 56 -8.54 -5.00 -8.19
C LEU A 56 -9.14 -5.95 -7.15
N ALA A 57 -10.47 -6.09 -7.10
CA ALA A 57 -11.14 -7.03 -6.19
C ALA A 57 -10.65 -8.48 -6.40
N ASN A 58 -10.47 -8.91 -7.65
CA ASN A 58 -9.92 -10.23 -7.95
C ASN A 58 -8.45 -10.37 -7.49
N THR A 59 -7.63 -9.33 -7.65
CA THR A 59 -6.25 -9.30 -7.17
C THR A 59 -6.20 -9.43 -5.66
N LEU A 60 -6.89 -8.54 -4.93
CA LEU A 60 -6.89 -8.50 -3.46
C LEU A 60 -7.38 -9.81 -2.84
N ASN A 61 -8.39 -10.45 -3.44
CA ASN A 61 -8.87 -11.76 -3.01
C ASN A 61 -7.85 -12.91 -3.24
N LYS A 62 -6.78 -12.71 -4.02
CA LYS A 62 -5.79 -13.75 -4.34
C LYS A 62 -4.46 -13.59 -3.59
N VAL A 63 -4.07 -12.38 -3.21
CA VAL A 63 -2.79 -12.13 -2.52
C VAL A 63 -2.75 -12.93 -1.21
N GLY A 64 -1.65 -13.67 -0.98
CA GLY A 64 -1.45 -14.51 0.22
C GLY A 64 -2.33 -15.76 0.34
N LYS A 65 -3.46 -15.83 -0.38
CA LYS A 65 -4.47 -16.89 -0.25
C LYS A 65 -3.96 -18.29 -0.55
N LEU A 66 -2.95 -18.42 -1.41
CA LEU A 66 -2.32 -19.71 -1.70
C LEU A 66 -1.66 -20.35 -0.47
N THR A 67 -1.12 -19.54 0.44
CA THR A 67 -0.42 -20.03 1.64
C THR A 67 -1.26 -19.91 2.91
N SER A 68 -2.03 -18.84 3.10
CA SER A 68 -2.90 -18.64 4.27
C SER A 68 -4.21 -19.42 4.18
N GLY A 69 -4.71 -19.66 2.96
CA GLY A 69 -6.05 -20.22 2.74
C GLY A 69 -7.21 -19.24 2.98
N LYS A 70 -6.93 -18.03 3.48
CA LYS A 70 -7.92 -16.98 3.82
C LYS A 70 -7.57 -15.64 3.18
N MET A 71 -8.47 -14.67 3.31
CA MET A 71 -8.26 -13.29 2.87
C MET A 71 -7.16 -12.62 3.71
N PRO A 72 -6.47 -11.59 3.21
CA PRO A 72 -5.60 -10.77 4.06
C PRO A 72 -6.31 -10.26 5.32
N ALA A 73 -5.59 -10.19 6.44
CA ALA A 73 -6.13 -9.62 7.67
C ALA A 73 -6.39 -8.12 7.51
N PHE A 74 -5.50 -7.43 6.82
CA PHE A 74 -5.73 -6.09 6.31
C PHE A 74 -4.85 -5.78 5.10
N ILE A 75 -5.25 -4.74 4.37
CA ILE A 75 -4.73 -4.31 3.08
C ILE A 75 -4.60 -2.79 3.14
N GLY A 76 -3.36 -2.29 3.21
CA GLY A 76 -3.07 -0.88 2.95
C GLY A 76 -3.16 -0.59 1.46
N VAL A 77 -3.77 0.52 1.10
CA VAL A 77 -3.90 0.95 -0.29
C VAL A 77 -3.52 2.41 -0.44
N ALA A 78 -3.08 2.77 -1.65
CA ALA A 78 -2.77 4.14 -2.04
C ALA A 78 -3.41 4.48 -3.39
N GLU A 79 -3.50 5.79 -3.66
CA GLU A 79 -4.10 6.36 -4.86
C GLU A 79 -5.60 6.10 -4.97
N VAL A 80 -6.32 6.31 -3.86
CA VAL A 80 -7.78 6.17 -3.80
C VAL A 80 -8.43 7.52 -3.61
N GLU A 81 -9.44 7.83 -4.41
CA GLU A 81 -10.05 9.16 -4.39
C GLU A 81 -10.82 9.45 -3.10
N ASN A 82 -11.68 8.52 -2.66
CA ASN A 82 -12.54 8.75 -1.50
C ASN A 82 -13.11 7.45 -0.92
N ARG A 83 -13.83 7.59 0.19
CA ARG A 83 -14.52 6.48 0.87
C ARG A 83 -15.57 5.78 0.00
N LYS A 84 -16.21 6.48 -0.94
CA LYS A 84 -17.20 5.87 -1.84
C LYS A 84 -16.51 4.88 -2.77
N VAL A 85 -15.35 5.23 -3.33
CA VAL A 85 -14.57 4.31 -4.18
C VAL A 85 -14.14 3.05 -3.42
N LEU A 86 -13.70 3.18 -2.16
CA LEU A 86 -13.39 2.03 -1.31
C LEU A 86 -14.62 1.16 -1.06
N SER A 87 -15.77 1.77 -0.82
CA SER A 87 -17.04 1.07 -0.63
C SER A 87 -17.45 0.30 -1.88
N ASP A 88 -17.33 0.91 -3.06
CA ASP A 88 -17.60 0.27 -4.34
C ASP A 88 -16.62 -0.91 -4.60
N LEU A 89 -15.36 -0.78 -4.17
CA LEU A 89 -14.34 -1.83 -4.29
C LEU A 89 -14.65 -3.05 -3.41
N ILE A 90 -14.91 -2.86 -2.12
CA ILE A 90 -15.20 -4.00 -1.22
C ILE A 90 -16.53 -4.68 -1.57
N ASN A 91 -17.50 -3.93 -2.12
CA ASN A 91 -18.78 -4.47 -2.60
C ASN A 91 -18.70 -5.09 -4.01
N THR A 92 -17.53 -5.12 -4.63
CA THR A 92 -17.32 -5.77 -5.93
C THR A 92 -16.94 -7.24 -5.77
N LYS A 93 -17.53 -8.14 -6.57
CA LYS A 93 -17.12 -9.55 -6.62
C LYS A 93 -15.63 -9.68 -7.00
N PRO A 94 -14.84 -10.54 -6.32
CA PRO A 94 -15.26 -11.51 -5.31
C PRO A 94 -15.05 -11.05 -3.86
N LEU A 95 -14.84 -9.75 -3.60
CA LEU A 95 -14.65 -9.23 -2.24
C LEU A 95 -15.97 -9.09 -1.47
N ASN A 96 -17.08 -8.84 -2.15
CA ASN A 96 -18.41 -8.62 -1.57
C ASN A 96 -18.99 -9.77 -0.72
N ARG A 97 -18.31 -10.91 -0.65
CA ARG A 97 -18.65 -12.03 0.26
C ARG A 97 -17.97 -11.90 1.63
N TYR A 98 -17.05 -10.94 1.77
CA TYR A 98 -16.33 -10.63 2.99
C TYR A 98 -16.88 -9.33 3.53
N SER A 99 -17.17 -9.29 4.83
CA SER A 99 -17.64 -8.09 5.52
C SER A 99 -16.46 -7.20 5.88
N MET A 100 -15.78 -6.63 4.88
CA MET A 100 -14.57 -5.83 5.10
C MET A 100 -14.89 -4.48 5.75
N GLY A 101 -14.03 -4.05 6.67
CA GLY A 101 -14.03 -2.70 7.21
C GLY A 101 -13.15 -1.75 6.38
N ILE A 102 -13.41 -0.44 6.52
CA ILE A 102 -12.67 0.65 5.86
C ILE A 102 -12.21 1.67 6.90
N VAL A 103 -10.93 2.04 6.87
CA VAL A 103 -10.39 3.25 7.50
C VAL A 103 -9.86 4.18 6.42
N HIS A 104 -10.34 5.41 6.39
CA HIS A 104 -10.02 6.43 5.39
C HIS A 104 -10.19 7.82 5.98
N HIS A 105 -9.28 8.73 5.64
CA HIS A 105 -9.36 10.16 5.91
C HIS A 105 -8.98 10.89 4.63
N ASP A 106 -9.72 11.96 4.30
CA ASP A 106 -9.38 12.81 3.17
C ASP A 106 -8.10 13.58 3.50
N SER A 107 -7.15 13.64 2.57
CA SER A 107 -5.89 14.37 2.71
C SER A 107 -5.89 15.66 1.89
N PRO A 108 -4.95 16.60 2.12
CA PRO A 108 -4.93 17.84 1.38
C PRO A 108 -4.33 17.72 -0.04
N ASP A 109 -4.01 16.51 -0.54
CA ASP A 109 -3.46 16.34 -1.89
C ASP A 109 -4.38 16.94 -2.95
N GLU A 110 -3.85 17.81 -3.80
CA GLU A 110 -4.64 18.55 -4.79
C GLU A 110 -5.29 17.64 -5.83
N ARG A 111 -4.78 16.42 -6.03
CA ARG A 111 -5.39 15.45 -6.94
C ARG A 111 -6.54 14.71 -6.29
N GLY A 112 -6.79 14.90 -4.99
CA GLY A 112 -7.84 14.21 -4.25
C GLY A 112 -7.59 12.71 -4.19
N ILE A 113 -6.37 12.27 -3.87
CA ILE A 113 -6.07 10.85 -3.68
C ILE A 113 -5.42 10.59 -2.34
N ASP A 114 -5.82 9.51 -1.69
CA ASP A 114 -5.50 9.21 -0.32
C ASP A 114 -4.89 7.82 -0.15
N THR A 115 -4.47 7.56 1.09
CA THR A 115 -4.18 6.22 1.59
C THR A 115 -5.35 5.70 2.41
N ALA A 116 -5.52 4.37 2.43
CA ALA A 116 -6.61 3.74 3.19
C ALA A 116 -6.20 2.38 3.73
N LEU A 117 -6.96 1.89 4.71
CA LEU A 117 -6.85 0.52 5.21
C LEU A 117 -8.18 -0.22 5.02
N LEU A 118 -8.14 -1.31 4.28
CA LEU A 118 -9.22 -2.29 4.22
C LEU A 118 -8.89 -3.45 5.17
N TYR A 119 -9.81 -3.92 5.98
CA TYR A 119 -9.52 -4.96 6.97
C TYR A 119 -10.61 -6.01 7.11
N ASP A 120 -10.23 -7.19 7.60
CA ASP A 120 -11.14 -8.27 7.98
C ASP A 120 -11.50 -8.14 9.47
N PRO A 121 -12.73 -7.71 9.83
CA PRO A 121 -13.13 -7.51 11.21
C PRO A 121 -13.13 -8.79 12.06
N GLU A 122 -13.10 -9.98 11.45
CA GLU A 122 -12.99 -11.24 12.19
C GLU A 122 -11.63 -11.40 12.88
N CYS A 123 -10.59 -10.73 12.37
CA CYS A 123 -9.24 -10.84 12.92
C CYS A 123 -8.57 -9.52 13.26
N PHE A 124 -9.04 -8.38 12.72
CA PHE A 124 -8.48 -7.07 12.99
C PHE A 124 -9.55 -6.10 13.50
N GLN A 125 -9.37 -5.63 14.74
CA GLN A 125 -10.25 -4.64 15.36
C GLN A 125 -9.55 -3.27 15.39
N VAL A 126 -10.17 -2.26 14.81
CA VAL A 126 -9.68 -0.88 14.89
C VAL A 126 -10.01 -0.30 16.28
N ILE A 127 -9.03 0.31 16.93
CA ILE A 127 -9.19 1.07 18.18
C ILE A 127 -9.39 2.55 17.85
N ARG A 128 -8.45 3.13 17.10
CA ARG A 128 -8.51 4.52 16.63
C ARG A 128 -7.71 4.67 15.34
N SER A 129 -7.94 5.78 14.65
CA SER A 129 -7.21 6.14 13.45
C SER A 129 -7.12 7.64 13.29
N GLU A 130 -6.04 8.12 12.69
CA GLU A 130 -5.82 9.52 12.39
C GLU A 130 -4.98 9.68 11.13
N ALA A 131 -5.08 10.85 10.49
CA ALA A 131 -4.20 11.27 9.43
C ALA A 131 -3.06 12.09 10.04
N ILE A 132 -1.82 11.74 9.72
CA ILE A 132 -0.62 12.48 10.13
C ILE A 132 -0.28 13.44 8.99
N PRO A 133 -0.38 14.76 9.20
CA PRO A 133 -0.11 15.74 8.17
C PRO A 133 1.34 15.70 7.68
N LEU A 134 1.53 15.64 6.36
CA LEU A 134 2.86 15.73 5.76
C LEU A 134 3.14 17.16 5.27
N MET A 135 3.99 17.86 6.00
CA MET A 135 4.38 19.24 5.71
C MET A 135 5.63 19.28 4.85
N VAL A 136 5.46 19.31 3.53
CA VAL A 136 6.56 19.46 2.56
C VAL A 136 6.45 20.80 1.84
N PHE A 137 7.62 21.36 1.49
CA PHE A 137 7.74 22.66 0.85
C PHE A 137 8.59 22.53 -0.42
N ASN A 138 8.34 23.42 -1.38
CA ASN A 138 9.20 23.56 -2.55
C ASN A 138 10.44 24.41 -2.23
N GLU A 139 11.33 24.58 -3.21
CA GLU A 139 12.57 25.36 -3.04
C GLU A 139 12.31 26.84 -2.73
N GLU A 140 11.12 27.35 -3.07
CA GLU A 140 10.67 28.72 -2.80
C GLU A 140 9.98 28.85 -1.43
N GLY A 141 9.94 27.78 -0.63
CA GLY A 141 9.26 27.75 0.68
C GLY A 141 7.74 27.68 0.62
N VAL A 142 7.15 27.47 -0.56
CA VAL A 142 5.70 27.29 -0.73
C VAL A 142 5.32 25.86 -0.39
N ARG A 143 4.25 25.70 0.38
CA ARG A 143 3.72 24.37 0.76
C ARG A 143 3.32 23.59 -0.50
N ASP A 144 3.82 22.37 -0.59
CA ASP A 144 3.41 21.39 -1.59
C ASP A 144 2.36 20.47 -0.93
N TYR A 145 1.09 20.67 -1.30
CA TYR A 145 -0.01 19.92 -0.72
C TYR A 145 0.04 18.46 -1.20
N THR A 146 0.24 17.54 -0.27
CA THR A 146 0.49 16.12 -0.54
C THR A 146 -0.35 15.25 0.39
N ARG A 147 -0.30 13.95 0.15
CA ARG A 147 -0.96 12.92 0.96
C ARG A 147 -0.44 12.92 2.39
N ASP A 148 -1.36 12.78 3.31
CA ASP A 148 -1.10 12.47 4.70
C ASP A 148 -0.76 10.99 4.87
N ILE A 149 -0.13 10.66 6.00
CA ILE A 149 0.16 9.28 6.40
C ILE A 149 -1.00 8.78 7.27
N LEU A 150 -1.64 7.68 6.87
CA LEU A 150 -2.69 7.08 7.67
C LEU A 150 -2.06 6.29 8.83
N HIS A 151 -2.42 6.64 10.08
CA HIS A 151 -2.14 5.85 11.27
C HIS A 151 -3.42 5.11 11.73
N VAL A 152 -3.30 3.81 11.98
CA VAL A 152 -4.35 2.98 12.55
C VAL A 152 -3.79 2.20 13.73
N GLU A 153 -4.33 2.46 14.91
CA GLU A 153 -4.12 1.62 16.08
C GLU A 153 -5.21 0.54 16.12
N GLY A 154 -4.83 -0.71 16.28
CA GLY A 154 -5.78 -1.82 16.30
C GLY A 154 -5.24 -3.08 16.95
N LYS A 155 -6.06 -4.13 16.94
CA LYS A 155 -5.73 -5.45 17.50
C LYS A 155 -5.86 -6.54 16.44
N LEU A 156 -4.76 -7.24 16.15
CA LEU A 156 -4.75 -8.44 15.32
C LEU A 156 -4.85 -9.69 16.21
N ASN A 157 -5.98 -10.39 16.18
CA ASN A 157 -6.31 -11.51 17.08
C ASN A 157 -6.04 -11.19 18.57
N GLY A 158 -6.32 -9.95 18.99
CA GLY A 158 -6.10 -9.47 20.36
C GLY A 158 -4.75 -8.80 20.61
N GLU A 159 -3.74 -9.01 19.76
CA GLU A 159 -2.43 -8.35 19.85
C GLU A 159 -2.50 -6.92 19.31
N GLN A 160 -2.19 -5.94 20.16
CA GLN A 160 -2.20 -4.53 19.78
C GLN A 160 -1.03 -4.21 18.84
N LEU A 161 -1.29 -3.40 17.82
CA LEU A 161 -0.31 -2.93 16.87
C LEU A 161 -0.71 -1.58 16.27
N HIS A 162 0.27 -0.89 15.71
CA HIS A 162 0.13 0.37 15.00
C HIS A 162 0.50 0.16 13.53
N VAL A 163 -0.45 0.44 12.64
CA VAL A 163 -0.28 0.36 11.19
C VAL A 163 -0.13 1.77 10.63
N PHE A 164 0.89 1.96 9.79
CA PHE A 164 1.07 3.20 9.03
C PHE A 164 0.97 2.89 7.54
N VAL A 165 0.10 3.60 6.81
CA VAL A 165 -0.03 3.48 5.35
C VAL A 165 0.47 4.76 4.70
N ASN A 166 1.48 4.63 3.84
CA ASN A 166 2.24 5.74 3.27
C ASN A 166 2.07 5.82 1.75
N HIS A 167 2.07 7.06 1.24
CA HIS A 167 2.27 7.32 -0.19
C HIS A 167 3.12 8.58 -0.39
N TRP A 168 4.44 8.40 -0.33
CA TRP A 168 5.40 9.51 -0.29
C TRP A 168 5.50 10.28 -1.61
N PRO A 169 6.05 11.51 -1.60
CA PRO A 169 6.22 12.34 -2.79
C PRO A 169 6.94 11.61 -3.95
N SER A 170 6.31 11.62 -5.13
CA SER A 170 6.83 10.94 -6.32
C SER A 170 8.11 11.56 -6.87
N ARG A 171 8.89 10.78 -7.62
CA ARG A 171 10.14 11.23 -8.28
C ARG A 171 9.94 12.10 -9.54
N ARG A 172 8.73 12.58 -9.83
CA ARG A 172 8.40 13.22 -11.14
C ARG A 172 9.20 14.48 -11.47
N ARG A 173 9.72 15.20 -10.47
CA ARG A 173 10.58 16.39 -10.65
C ARG A 173 12.08 16.08 -10.62
N GLY A 174 12.48 14.81 -10.67
CA GLY A 174 13.87 14.36 -10.54
C GLY A 174 14.16 13.83 -9.13
N GLU A 175 15.05 12.84 -9.03
CA GLU A 175 15.34 12.13 -7.79
C GLU A 175 15.99 13.03 -6.74
N GLU A 176 16.98 13.85 -7.12
CA GLU A 176 17.68 14.78 -6.22
C GLU A 176 16.73 15.81 -5.60
N VAL A 177 15.88 16.44 -6.42
CA VAL A 177 14.90 17.47 -5.98
C VAL A 177 13.85 16.87 -5.03
N THR A 178 13.56 15.58 -5.17
CA THR A 178 12.47 14.92 -4.42
C THR A 178 12.97 14.07 -3.25
N GLU A 179 14.27 13.77 -3.15
CA GLU A 179 14.88 13.03 -2.03
C GLU A 179 14.61 13.74 -0.70
N GLN A 180 14.79 15.07 -0.64
CA GLN A 180 14.57 15.83 0.58
C GLN A 180 13.13 15.74 1.07
N ARG A 181 12.13 15.76 0.17
CA ARG A 181 10.72 15.64 0.55
C ARG A 181 10.39 14.26 1.11
N ARG A 182 11.04 13.21 0.60
CA ARG A 182 10.90 11.84 1.13
C ARG A 182 11.65 11.65 2.45
N LEU A 183 12.78 12.33 2.65
CA LEU A 183 13.43 12.42 3.95
C LEU A 183 12.54 13.13 4.98
N THR A 184 11.89 14.24 4.64
CA THR A 184 10.92 14.89 5.52
C THR A 184 9.74 13.96 5.88
N ALA A 185 9.24 13.17 4.92
CA ALA A 185 8.21 12.17 5.21
C ALA A 185 8.69 11.07 6.16
N SER A 186 9.94 10.62 5.97
CA SER A 186 10.60 9.67 6.85
C SER A 186 10.78 10.21 8.27
N GLU A 187 11.29 11.44 8.42
CA GLU A 187 11.46 12.14 9.70
C GLU A 187 10.12 12.35 10.42
N THR A 188 9.09 12.82 9.70
CA THR A 188 7.74 13.01 10.25
C THR A 188 7.20 11.72 10.83
N LEU A 189 7.31 10.61 10.07
CA LEU A 189 6.86 9.31 10.54
C LEU A 189 7.68 8.79 11.72
N SER A 190 9.02 8.90 11.66
CA SER A 190 9.90 8.48 12.75
C SER A 190 9.59 9.21 14.06
N GLN A 191 9.40 10.53 14.01
CA GLN A 191 9.04 11.34 15.18
C GLN A 191 7.70 10.91 15.78
N TYR A 192 6.70 10.68 14.93
CA TYR A 192 5.39 10.22 15.38
C TYR A 192 5.46 8.84 16.05
N MET A 193 6.21 7.91 15.44
CA MET A 193 6.40 6.57 16.01
C MET A 193 7.21 6.60 17.32
N GLN A 194 8.18 7.52 17.46
CA GLN A 194 8.93 7.72 18.71
C GLN A 194 8.01 8.20 19.84
N GLN A 195 7.08 9.12 19.57
CA GLN A 195 6.08 9.56 20.56
C GLN A 195 5.19 8.41 21.04
N ILE A 196 4.86 7.46 20.16
CA ILE A 196 4.15 6.24 20.58
C ILE A 196 5.03 5.38 21.49
N ALA A 197 6.30 5.18 21.13
CA ALA A 197 7.25 4.38 21.89
C ALA A 197 7.61 4.98 23.27
N GLU A 198 7.47 6.30 23.45
CA GLU A 198 7.60 6.96 24.74
C GLU A 198 6.45 6.63 25.70
N ASN A 199 5.24 6.42 25.16
CA ASN A 199 4.03 6.17 25.96
C ASN A 199 3.70 4.68 26.11
N HIS A 200 4.23 3.83 25.21
CA HIS A 200 3.99 2.40 25.18
C HIS A 200 5.33 1.68 25.01
N PRO A 201 5.78 0.85 25.99
CA PRO A 201 7.01 0.10 25.84
C PRO A 201 6.89 -0.92 24.71
N ASP A 202 7.91 -0.98 23.85
CA ASP A 202 8.04 -1.92 22.73
C ASP A 202 6.79 -2.08 21.86
N PRO A 203 6.30 -0.99 21.23
CA PRO A 203 5.10 -1.05 20.41
C PRO A 203 5.30 -1.88 19.14
N ASN A 204 4.26 -2.64 18.76
CA ASN A 204 4.26 -3.40 17.52
C ASN A 204 3.96 -2.48 16.33
N PHE A 205 4.95 -2.24 15.49
CA PHE A 205 4.82 -1.37 14.32
C PHE A 205 4.76 -2.16 13.02
N ILE A 206 3.83 -1.79 12.15
CA ILE A 206 3.78 -2.22 10.76
C ILE A 206 3.69 -0.97 9.90
N VAL A 207 4.78 -0.65 9.20
CA VAL A 207 4.83 0.49 8.29
C VAL A 207 4.76 -0.03 6.88
N MET A 208 3.76 0.37 6.11
CA MET A 208 3.60 -0.04 4.73
C MET A 208 3.31 1.15 3.82
N GLY A 209 3.59 1.01 2.54
CA GLY A 209 3.33 2.11 1.62
C GLY A 209 4.04 2.01 0.29
N ASP A 210 3.68 2.94 -0.58
CA ASP A 210 4.46 3.34 -1.74
C ASP A 210 5.37 4.47 -1.28
N PHE A 211 6.62 4.13 -1.02
CA PHE A 211 7.60 5.09 -0.52
C PHE A 211 8.23 5.92 -1.65
N ASN A 212 7.94 5.60 -2.93
CA ASN A 212 8.62 6.19 -4.09
C ASN A 212 10.16 6.13 -3.99
N ASP A 213 10.71 5.25 -3.14
CA ASP A 213 12.12 5.02 -2.91
C ASP A 213 12.39 3.53 -2.71
N GLY A 214 13.57 3.08 -3.13
CA GLY A 214 14.01 1.71 -2.91
C GLY A 214 14.49 1.46 -1.47
N PRO A 215 14.70 0.20 -1.07
CA PRO A 215 15.10 -0.15 0.29
C PRO A 215 16.40 0.52 0.74
N GLU A 216 17.37 0.71 -0.15
CA GLU A 216 18.69 1.32 0.14
C GLU A 216 18.67 2.86 0.19
N ALA A 217 17.54 3.51 -0.12
CA ALA A 217 17.47 4.96 -0.14
C ALA A 217 17.64 5.55 1.27
N LYS A 218 18.23 6.75 1.36
CA LYS A 218 18.48 7.44 2.64
C LYS A 218 17.21 7.59 3.48
N SER A 219 16.09 7.91 2.83
CA SER A 219 14.77 8.04 3.46
C SER A 219 14.31 6.75 4.14
N LEU A 220 14.44 5.60 3.49
CA LEU A 220 14.10 4.29 4.06
C LEU A 220 15.08 3.86 5.13
N GLN A 221 16.39 4.07 4.91
CA GLN A 221 17.40 3.73 5.91
C GLN A 221 17.25 4.58 7.18
N PHE A 222 16.91 5.87 7.06
CA PHE A 222 16.60 6.73 8.20
C PHE A 222 15.41 6.19 9.00
N LEU A 223 14.29 5.90 8.33
CA LEU A 223 13.08 5.35 8.96
C LEU A 223 13.38 4.03 9.67
N LYS A 224 14.07 3.11 8.97
CA LYS A 224 14.46 1.81 9.49
C LYS A 224 15.29 1.95 10.76
N ASN A 225 16.29 2.83 10.74
CA ASN A 225 17.25 2.97 11.84
C ASN A 225 16.70 3.77 13.03
N SER A 226 15.72 4.65 12.81
CA SER A 226 15.15 5.51 13.87
C SER A 226 14.52 4.72 15.02
N LEU A 227 13.95 3.54 14.73
CA LEU A 227 13.28 2.66 15.70
C LEU A 227 13.68 1.19 15.51
N ASN A 228 14.85 0.95 14.91
CA ASN A 228 15.38 -0.39 14.64
C ASN A 228 14.36 -1.33 13.96
N LEU A 229 13.61 -0.81 12.98
CA LEU A 229 12.66 -1.61 12.22
C LEU A 229 13.39 -2.65 11.38
N TYR A 230 12.71 -3.76 11.11
CA TYR A 230 13.14 -4.73 10.13
C TYR A 230 12.43 -4.51 8.79
N ASN A 231 13.20 -4.34 7.72
CA ASN A 231 12.67 -4.26 6.36
C ASN A 231 12.87 -5.59 5.61
N PRO A 232 11.89 -6.50 5.61
CA PRO A 232 11.99 -7.75 4.86
C PRO A 232 12.13 -7.57 3.35
N MET A 233 11.80 -6.39 2.81
CA MET A 233 11.83 -6.11 1.38
C MET A 233 13.25 -5.93 0.83
N GLU A 234 14.23 -5.60 1.67
CA GLU A 234 15.65 -5.55 1.29
C GLU A 234 16.09 -6.87 0.65
N LYS A 235 15.61 -8.01 1.17
CA LYS A 235 15.91 -9.36 0.65
C LYS A 235 15.24 -9.66 -0.70
N LEU A 236 14.31 -8.81 -1.15
CA LEU A 236 13.59 -8.97 -2.42
C LEU A 236 14.11 -8.02 -3.50
N ALA A 237 14.99 -7.08 -3.15
CA ALA A 237 15.59 -6.14 -4.09
C ALA A 237 16.36 -6.90 -5.18
N SER A 238 16.05 -6.60 -6.44
CA SER A 238 16.67 -7.25 -7.59
C SER A 238 16.62 -6.33 -8.82
N PRO A 239 17.65 -6.35 -9.68
CA PRO A 239 17.61 -5.62 -10.95
C PRO A 239 16.57 -6.17 -11.93
N GLU A 240 16.06 -7.39 -11.72
CA GLU A 240 15.13 -8.08 -12.62
C GLU A 240 13.70 -8.15 -12.08
N ARG A 241 13.48 -7.73 -10.83
CA ARG A 241 12.20 -7.87 -10.14
C ARG A 241 12.01 -6.75 -9.14
N GLY A 242 10.83 -6.13 -9.18
CA GLY A 242 10.44 -5.07 -8.26
C GLY A 242 8.92 -4.94 -8.21
N SER A 243 8.45 -3.95 -7.45
CA SER A 243 7.02 -3.64 -7.38
C SER A 243 6.58 -2.73 -8.53
N ALA A 244 7.48 -1.91 -9.08
CA ALA A 244 7.22 -1.01 -10.20
C ALA A 244 8.31 -1.12 -11.28
N ASN A 245 7.98 -0.78 -12.52
CA ASN A 245 8.94 -0.72 -13.63
C ASN A 245 8.78 0.56 -14.45
N TYR A 246 9.88 1.31 -14.58
CA TYR A 246 9.95 2.52 -15.39
C TYR A 246 11.17 2.48 -16.31
N ARG A 247 10.95 2.69 -17.61
CA ARG A 247 12.00 2.67 -18.65
C ARG A 247 12.93 1.44 -18.57
N ARG A 248 12.36 0.26 -18.25
CA ARG A 248 13.08 -1.03 -18.08
C ARG A 248 13.97 -1.12 -16.83
N SER A 249 13.90 -0.14 -15.93
CA SER A 249 14.47 -0.24 -14.61
C SER A 249 13.40 -0.70 -13.63
N TRP A 250 13.69 -1.76 -12.88
CA TRP A 250 12.84 -2.24 -11.78
C TRP A 250 13.11 -1.42 -10.52
N SER A 251 12.04 -1.13 -9.78
CA SER A 251 12.11 -0.44 -8.50
C SER A 251 11.22 -1.16 -7.50
N LEU A 252 11.66 -1.18 -6.24
CA LEU A 252 10.90 -1.74 -5.12
C LEU A 252 10.44 -0.59 -4.22
N PHE A 253 9.48 0.18 -4.73
CA PHE A 253 8.92 1.34 -4.03
C PHE A 253 7.88 0.94 -2.98
N ASP A 254 7.14 -0.12 -3.25
CA ASP A 254 6.14 -0.67 -2.36
C ASP A 254 6.83 -1.53 -1.31
N GLN A 255 6.77 -1.13 -0.04
CA GLN A 255 7.49 -1.82 1.03
C GLN A 255 6.62 -2.03 2.28
N ILE A 256 7.04 -2.97 3.13
CA ILE A 256 6.44 -3.22 4.45
C ILE A 256 7.59 -3.44 5.43
N LEU A 257 7.74 -2.55 6.41
CA LEU A 257 8.67 -2.64 7.53
C LEU A 257 7.90 -3.06 8.78
N ILE A 258 8.56 -3.79 9.67
CA ILE A 258 7.96 -4.37 10.88
C ILE A 258 8.86 -4.15 12.09
N SER A 259 8.31 -4.02 13.30
CA SER A 259 9.13 -3.95 14.52
C SER A 259 9.82 -5.28 14.84
N PRO A 260 10.94 -5.29 15.58
CA PRO A 260 11.66 -6.50 15.96
C PRO A 260 10.85 -7.51 16.80
N ASN A 261 9.81 -7.05 17.50
CA ASN A 261 8.96 -7.90 18.34
C ASN A 261 8.34 -9.07 17.58
N PHE A 262 8.10 -8.92 16.27
CA PHE A 262 7.60 -10.00 15.42
C PHE A 262 8.61 -11.16 15.23
N PHE A 263 9.83 -11.09 15.78
CA PHE A 263 10.76 -12.22 15.83
C PHE A 263 10.70 -13.00 17.14
N ASN A 264 10.02 -12.48 18.14
CA ASN A 264 9.83 -13.17 19.41
C ASN A 264 8.71 -14.22 19.26
N TYR A 265 8.87 -15.33 19.97
CA TYR A 265 7.81 -16.33 20.11
C TYR A 265 7.13 -16.14 21.46
N GLU A 266 5.93 -15.57 21.45
CA GLU A 266 5.09 -15.43 22.64
C GLU A 266 3.70 -15.97 22.33
N LYS A 267 3.13 -16.76 23.25
CA LYS A 267 1.81 -17.35 23.04
C LYS A 267 0.75 -16.26 22.92
N GLY A 268 -0.06 -16.31 21.87
CA GLY A 268 -1.07 -15.30 21.58
C GLY A 268 -0.58 -14.11 20.74
N SER A 269 0.72 -14.02 20.45
CA SER A 269 1.29 -13.02 19.54
C SER A 269 1.54 -13.57 18.13
N HIS A 270 2.02 -12.70 17.24
CA HIS A 270 2.36 -13.04 15.87
C HIS A 270 3.87 -13.04 15.64
N SER A 271 4.38 -14.07 14.97
CA SER A 271 5.76 -14.08 14.49
C SER A 271 5.84 -13.94 12.97
N PHE A 272 6.76 -13.12 12.48
CA PHE A 272 7.05 -12.94 11.06
C PHE A 272 7.47 -14.28 10.44
N ALA A 273 6.92 -14.59 9.28
CA ALA A 273 7.16 -15.84 8.59
C ALA A 273 7.69 -15.67 7.15
N HIS A 274 7.18 -14.69 6.41
CA HIS A 274 7.51 -14.52 5.00
C HIS A 274 7.17 -13.12 4.49
N ALA A 275 7.91 -12.64 3.50
CA ALA A 275 7.56 -11.47 2.70
C ALA A 275 7.76 -11.77 1.22
N ASN A 276 6.96 -11.17 0.35
CA ASN A 276 7.13 -11.29 -1.10
C ASN A 276 6.40 -10.20 -1.88
N ILE A 277 6.77 -10.09 -3.16
CA ILE A 277 6.01 -9.35 -4.18
C ILE A 277 4.99 -10.32 -4.79
N PHE A 278 3.74 -9.87 -5.00
CA PHE A 278 2.70 -10.62 -5.69
C PHE A 278 2.68 -10.25 -7.18
N ASP A 279 3.68 -10.72 -7.91
CA ASP A 279 3.92 -10.52 -9.34
C ASP A 279 3.32 -11.65 -10.20
N ALA A 280 2.09 -12.06 -9.88
CA ALA A 280 1.41 -13.15 -10.58
C ALA A 280 1.24 -12.83 -12.08
N HIS A 281 1.42 -13.82 -12.95
CA HIS A 281 1.39 -13.65 -14.41
C HIS A 281 0.16 -12.90 -14.95
N PHE A 282 -1.01 -13.04 -14.31
CA PHE A 282 -2.22 -12.34 -14.76
C PHE A 282 -2.21 -10.82 -14.50
N LEU A 283 -1.30 -10.33 -13.65
CA LEU A 283 -1.08 -8.92 -13.37
C LEU A 283 -0.09 -8.29 -14.35
N THR A 284 0.55 -9.07 -15.22
CA THR A 284 1.61 -8.58 -16.09
C THR A 284 1.12 -8.31 -17.51
N GLU A 285 1.87 -7.49 -18.25
CA GLU A 285 1.73 -7.44 -19.70
C GLU A 285 2.21 -8.78 -20.31
N TRP A 286 1.37 -9.39 -21.14
CA TRP A 286 1.58 -10.75 -21.63
C TRP A 286 2.45 -10.80 -22.89
N LYS A 287 2.46 -9.71 -23.67
CA LYS A 287 3.06 -9.66 -25.01
C LYS A 287 3.72 -8.31 -25.26
N GLY A 288 4.61 -8.27 -26.25
CA GLY A 288 5.28 -7.04 -26.69
C GLY A 288 6.48 -6.66 -25.83
N ARG A 289 7.01 -5.46 -26.09
CA ARG A 289 8.28 -4.97 -25.51
C ARG A 289 8.27 -4.75 -23.99
N TYR A 290 7.09 -4.78 -23.36
CA TYR A 290 6.90 -4.58 -21.93
C TYR A 290 6.44 -5.86 -21.22
N ARG A 291 6.56 -7.02 -21.88
CA ARG A 291 6.17 -8.31 -21.30
C ARG A 291 6.79 -8.50 -19.92
N GLY A 292 5.97 -8.85 -18.93
CA GLY A 292 6.40 -9.03 -17.53
C GLY A 292 6.21 -7.80 -16.65
N ASN A 293 6.08 -6.60 -17.23
CA ASN A 293 5.80 -5.38 -16.45
C ASN A 293 4.39 -5.43 -15.83
N PRO A 294 4.15 -4.70 -14.72
CA PRO A 294 2.79 -4.48 -14.22
C PRO A 294 1.88 -3.95 -15.33
N PHE A 295 0.74 -4.61 -15.52
CA PHE A 295 -0.21 -4.22 -16.54
C PHE A 295 -1.00 -3.02 -16.06
N ARG A 296 -0.55 -1.83 -16.47
CA ARG A 296 -1.13 -0.54 -16.09
C ARG A 296 -2.45 -0.21 -16.78
N THR A 297 -3.20 0.71 -16.21
CA THR A 297 -4.51 1.17 -16.70
C THR A 297 -4.34 2.09 -17.91
N TYR A 298 -3.36 3.00 -17.87
CA TYR A 298 -3.11 3.96 -18.94
C TYR A 298 -1.64 4.06 -19.33
N VAL A 299 -1.40 4.42 -20.60
CA VAL A 299 -0.12 4.97 -21.09
C VAL A 299 -0.43 6.33 -21.70
N GLY A 300 -0.04 7.41 -21.03
CA GLY A 300 -0.48 8.75 -21.39
C GLY A 300 -2.01 8.83 -21.42
N LYS A 301 -2.59 9.14 -22.58
CA LYS A 301 -4.05 9.18 -22.79
C LYS A 301 -4.64 7.84 -23.23
N LYS A 302 -3.80 6.87 -23.60
CA LYS A 302 -4.26 5.58 -24.15
C LYS A 302 -4.69 4.65 -23.02
N TYR A 303 -5.94 4.22 -23.07
CA TYR A 303 -6.48 3.21 -22.16
C TYR A 303 -6.02 1.81 -22.54
N LEU A 304 -5.25 1.18 -21.67
CA LEU A 304 -4.88 -0.24 -21.77
C LEU A 304 -5.85 -1.10 -20.93
N GLY A 305 -6.30 -0.53 -19.82
CA GLY A 305 -7.26 -1.13 -18.92
C GLY A 305 -6.72 -2.30 -18.12
N GLY A 306 -5.45 -2.22 -17.72
CA GLY A 306 -4.80 -3.11 -16.76
C GLY A 306 -5.33 -3.01 -15.33
N PHE A 307 -4.49 -3.39 -14.37
CA PHE A 307 -4.78 -3.51 -12.94
C PHE A 307 -4.18 -2.35 -12.16
N SER A 308 -2.86 -2.18 -12.24
CA SER A 308 -2.06 -1.13 -11.62
C SER A 308 -0.71 -1.11 -12.34
N ASP A 309 0.01 0.02 -12.32
CA ASP A 309 1.42 0.08 -12.69
C ASP A 309 2.35 -0.43 -11.58
N HIS A 310 1.79 -0.88 -10.46
CA HIS A 310 2.47 -1.55 -9.36
C HIS A 310 2.04 -3.01 -9.21
N PHE A 311 2.89 -3.85 -8.60
CA PHE A 311 2.52 -5.14 -8.02
C PHE A 311 2.28 -5.00 -6.52
N PRO A 312 1.26 -5.69 -5.96
CA PRO A 312 1.07 -5.74 -4.51
C PRO A 312 2.28 -6.37 -3.82
N VAL A 313 2.61 -5.90 -2.63
CA VAL A 313 3.59 -6.54 -1.74
C VAL A 313 2.90 -7.04 -0.49
N TYR A 314 3.44 -8.09 0.12
CA TYR A 314 2.82 -8.66 1.31
C TYR A 314 3.83 -9.27 2.27
N VAL A 315 3.42 -9.31 3.53
CA VAL A 315 4.08 -10.05 4.61
C VAL A 315 3.11 -11.06 5.20
N GLN A 316 3.64 -12.13 5.78
CA GLN A 316 2.88 -13.18 6.43
C GLN A 316 3.40 -13.39 7.83
N PHE A 317 2.46 -13.50 8.76
CA PHE A 317 2.72 -13.80 10.16
C PHE A 317 2.05 -15.11 10.55
N LYS A 318 2.61 -15.81 11.54
CA LYS A 318 2.00 -16.95 12.18
C LYS A 318 1.53 -16.55 13.57
N LEU A 319 0.27 -16.85 13.90
CA LEU A 319 -0.22 -16.78 15.26
C LEU A 319 0.41 -17.91 16.09
N ASN A 320 1.09 -17.53 17.16
CA ASN A 320 1.74 -18.41 18.12
C ASN A 320 0.67 -19.00 19.06
N LYS A 321 0.54 -20.33 19.05
CA LYS A 321 -0.48 -21.04 19.83
C LYS A 321 0.06 -21.59 21.15
#